data_AF-A0A930EUI0-F1
#
_entry.id   AF-A0A930EUI0-F1
#
_cell.length_a   1.000
_cell.length_b   1.000
_cell.length_c   1.000
_cell.angle_alpha   90.00
_cell.angle_beta   90.00
_cell.angle_gamma   90.00
#
_symmetry.space_group_name_H-M   'P 1'
#
loop_
_entity.id
_entity.type
_entity.pdbx_description
1 polymer ?
#
loop_
_entity_poly.entity_id
_entity_poly.type
_entity_poly.pdbx_seq_one_letter_code
_entity_poly.pdbx_strand_id
1 'polypeptide(L)'
;EKIVDRSAEFAGLRLAAELGIDDTFLTGDPEAGWKISRFVRDVRNLDVTRPEELKAAMEMDRALHTSGRILDRSFDFVTEGLRYEGLLKAFGPIDVPGYFELRDKVLRLKTFADTDGFDKVPSHNDFFPPNFLVDKDGKISLIDWEYAGMSDMAADFGTMVVCTPEMTRERAAAALEYYLGHAPSEAEERHFFAYEVFAGWCWYVWALVKEAEGDDVGEWLYIYYSHATRTLDSLLASYEAISASGTEDSKEGELA
;
A
#
# COMPACT_ATOMS: atom_id res chain seq x y z
N GLU A 1 -2.75 -23.86 0.49
CA GLU A 1 -1.58 -23.11 0.99
C GLU A 1 -0.55 -22.87 -0.13
N LYS A 2 -0.85 -21.99 -1.08
CA LYS A 2 0.02 -21.71 -2.25
C LYS A 2 0.28 -20.20 -2.47
N ILE A 3 0.09 -19.38 -1.44
CA ILE A 3 0.00 -17.92 -1.60
C ILE A 3 1.15 -17.17 -0.92
N VAL A 4 1.75 -17.72 0.14
CA VAL A 4 2.80 -17.02 0.93
C VAL A 4 4.17 -17.64 0.67
N ASP A 5 5.13 -16.79 0.27
CA ASP A 5 6.55 -17.17 0.19
C ASP A 5 7.16 -17.08 1.59
N ARG A 6 7.36 -18.23 2.22
CA ARG A 6 7.90 -18.32 3.58
C ARG A 6 9.34 -17.81 3.69
N SER A 7 10.13 -17.85 2.61
CA SER A 7 11.49 -17.29 2.64
C SER A 7 11.45 -15.76 2.70
N ALA A 8 10.55 -15.15 1.92
CA ALA A 8 10.33 -13.71 1.94
C ALA A 8 9.75 -13.23 3.28
N GLU A 9 8.76 -13.96 3.84
CA GLU A 9 8.20 -13.66 5.17
C GLU A 9 9.29 -13.64 6.25
N PHE A 10 10.17 -14.65 6.27
CA PHE A 10 11.26 -14.72 7.24
C PHE A 10 12.33 -13.65 7.05
N ALA A 11 12.56 -13.20 5.81
CA ALA A 11 13.43 -12.06 5.56
C ALA A 11 12.83 -10.76 6.14
N GLY A 12 11.52 -10.55 5.96
CA GLY A 12 10.77 -9.45 6.57
C GLY A 12 10.82 -9.49 8.11
N LEU A 13 10.52 -10.64 8.71
CA LEU A 13 10.56 -10.82 10.18
C LEU A 13 11.94 -10.52 10.77
N ARG A 14 13.01 -10.98 10.12
CA ARG A 14 14.39 -10.70 10.57
C ARG A 14 14.74 -9.23 10.44
N LEU A 15 14.36 -8.60 9.33
CA LEU A 15 14.56 -7.17 9.12
C LEU A 15 13.84 -6.34 10.20
N ALA A 16 12.57 -6.65 10.45
CA ALA A 16 11.77 -5.98 11.47
C ALA A 16 12.39 -6.09 12.87
N ALA A 17 12.92 -7.28 13.21
CA ALA A 17 13.63 -7.50 14.46
C ALA A 17 14.95 -6.71 14.55
N GLU A 18 15.74 -6.65 13.48
CA GLU A 18 16.98 -5.86 13.42
C GLU A 18 16.72 -4.36 13.61
N LEU A 19 15.62 -3.85 13.05
CA LEU A 19 15.22 -2.44 13.15
C LEU A 19 14.49 -2.10 14.45
N GLY A 20 14.13 -3.10 15.26
CA GLY A 20 13.31 -2.92 16.46
C GLY A 20 11.85 -2.56 16.17
N ILE A 21 11.38 -2.81 14.94
CA ILE A 21 10.01 -2.60 14.48
C ILE A 21 9.09 -3.73 14.97
N ASP A 22 9.61 -4.96 15.06
CA ASP A 22 8.94 -6.13 15.63
C ASP A 22 9.88 -6.84 16.61
N ASP A 23 9.58 -6.83 17.90
CA ASP A 23 10.35 -7.59 18.90
C ASP A 23 9.66 -8.88 19.36
N THR A 24 8.57 -9.24 18.71
CA THR A 24 7.77 -10.42 19.04
C THR A 24 8.36 -11.67 18.42
N PHE A 25 8.90 -11.60 17.20
CA PHE A 25 9.49 -12.77 16.52
C PHE A 25 10.70 -13.33 17.28
N LEU A 26 10.66 -14.63 17.58
CA LEU A 26 11.74 -15.31 18.30
C LEU A 26 12.54 -16.24 17.38
N THR A 27 11.84 -17.11 16.66
CA THR A 27 12.45 -18.08 15.75
C THR A 27 11.38 -18.73 14.87
N GLY A 28 11.81 -19.49 13.88
CA GLY A 28 10.92 -20.29 13.06
C GLY A 28 11.70 -21.10 12.04
N ASP A 29 10.97 -21.90 11.28
CA ASP A 29 11.49 -22.72 10.20
C ASP A 29 10.70 -22.44 8.92
N PRO A 30 11.31 -21.77 7.92
CA PRO A 30 10.62 -21.46 6.67
C PRO A 30 10.36 -22.70 5.81
N GLU A 31 11.15 -23.77 5.94
CA GLU A 31 10.92 -25.02 5.20
C GLU A 31 9.78 -25.83 5.81
N ALA A 32 9.72 -25.89 7.14
CA ALA A 32 8.64 -26.56 7.86
C ALA A 32 7.37 -25.70 8.01
N GLY A 33 7.43 -24.40 7.70
CA GLY A 33 6.29 -23.50 7.62
C GLY A 33 5.73 -23.04 8.98
N TRP A 34 6.56 -22.95 10.03
CA TRP A 34 6.12 -22.50 11.35
C TRP A 34 6.99 -21.37 11.90
N LYS A 35 6.39 -20.47 12.69
CA LYS A 35 7.07 -19.41 13.45
C LYS A 35 6.65 -19.42 14.92
N ILE A 36 7.54 -18.96 15.80
CA ILE A 36 7.29 -18.74 17.21
C ILE A 36 7.53 -17.26 17.50
N SER A 37 6.50 -16.61 18.04
CA SER A 37 6.55 -15.24 18.52
C SER A 37 6.18 -15.16 20.00
N ARG A 38 6.66 -14.13 20.67
CA ARG A 38 6.26 -13.76 22.03
C ARG A 38 4.80 -13.34 22.02
N PHE A 39 4.01 -13.90 22.93
CA PHE A 39 2.65 -13.42 23.17
C PHE A 39 2.68 -12.12 23.98
N VAL A 40 2.27 -11.01 23.35
CA VAL A 40 2.16 -9.70 24.00
C VAL A 40 0.77 -9.59 24.65
N ARG A 41 0.74 -9.25 25.95
CA ARG A 41 -0.50 -9.17 26.73
C ARG A 41 -1.07 -7.76 26.70
N ASP A 42 -2.39 -7.67 26.91
CA ASP A 42 -3.09 -6.39 27.11
C ASP A 42 -2.81 -5.39 25.98
N VAL A 43 -2.83 -5.88 24.74
CA VAL A 43 -2.61 -5.09 23.52
C VAL A 43 -3.93 -4.62 22.93
N ARG A 44 -3.85 -3.54 22.17
CA ARG A 44 -4.86 -3.12 21.21
C ARG A 44 -4.21 -2.82 19.87
N ASN A 45 -5.04 -2.66 18.85
CA ASN A 45 -4.59 -2.21 17.54
C ASN A 45 -4.22 -0.71 17.57
N LEU A 46 -3.46 -0.28 16.57
CA LEU A 46 -3.14 1.13 16.34
C LEU A 46 -4.42 1.96 16.24
N ASP A 47 -4.45 3.11 16.90
CA ASP A 47 -5.55 4.08 16.77
C ASP A 47 -5.09 5.25 15.91
N VAL A 48 -5.41 5.23 14.61
CA VAL A 48 -5.02 6.29 13.68
C VAL A 48 -5.70 7.64 13.96
N THR A 49 -6.71 7.67 14.83
CA THR A 49 -7.33 8.93 15.27
C THR A 49 -6.48 9.68 16.28
N ARG A 50 -5.46 9.02 16.85
CA ARG A 50 -4.46 9.59 17.73
C ARG A 50 -3.22 10.02 16.93
N PRO A 51 -2.96 11.33 16.80
CA PRO A 51 -1.87 11.82 15.96
C PRO A 51 -0.49 11.27 16.34
N GLU A 52 -0.24 11.03 17.62
CA GLU A 52 1.01 10.47 18.11
C GLU A 52 1.24 9.02 17.65
N GLU A 53 0.18 8.22 17.55
CA GLU A 53 0.25 6.83 17.10
C GLU A 53 0.37 6.76 15.58
N LEU A 54 -0.43 7.54 14.86
CA LEU A 54 -0.32 7.65 13.41
C LEU A 54 1.09 8.11 13.02
N LYS A 55 1.63 9.13 13.71
CA LYS A 55 2.99 9.59 13.49
C LYS A 55 4.02 8.49 13.75
N ALA A 56 3.92 7.80 14.88
CA ALA A 56 4.84 6.72 15.21
C ALA A 56 4.81 5.59 14.16
N ALA A 57 3.63 5.22 13.67
CA ALA A 57 3.50 4.24 12.58
C ALA A 57 4.21 4.73 11.31
N MET A 58 3.92 5.93 10.83
CA MET A 58 4.57 6.45 9.61
C MET A 58 6.09 6.66 9.75
N GLU A 59 6.58 6.94 10.96
CA GLU A 59 8.02 6.97 11.24
C GLU A 59 8.65 5.56 11.25
N MET A 60 7.93 4.54 11.73
CA MET A 60 8.34 3.13 11.61
C MET A 60 8.39 2.71 10.13
N ASP A 61 7.41 3.14 9.33
CA ASP A 61 7.36 2.90 7.88
C ASP A 61 8.59 3.48 7.18
N ARG A 62 8.89 4.76 7.46
CA ARG A 62 10.11 5.40 6.93
C ARG A 62 11.37 4.64 7.38
N ALA A 63 11.46 4.21 8.63
CA ALA A 63 12.62 3.46 9.12
C ALA A 63 12.80 2.12 8.38
N LEU A 64 11.70 1.42 8.07
CA LEU A 64 11.71 0.22 7.24
C LEU A 64 12.21 0.56 5.82
N HIS A 65 11.56 1.51 5.15
CA HIS A 65 11.81 1.91 3.77
C HIS A 65 13.25 2.42 3.55
N THR A 66 13.83 3.07 4.56
CA THR A 66 15.20 3.63 4.51
C THR A 66 16.29 2.71 5.06
N SER A 67 15.95 1.45 5.39
CA SER A 67 16.91 0.48 5.95
C SER A 67 18.02 0.05 4.98
N GLY A 68 17.89 0.36 3.68
CA GLY A 68 18.84 -0.04 2.64
C GLY A 68 18.85 -1.55 2.36
N ARG A 69 17.84 -2.27 2.83
CA ARG A 69 17.71 -3.73 2.66
C ARG A 69 16.97 -4.05 1.37
N ILE A 70 17.30 -5.20 0.80
CA ILE A 70 16.67 -5.71 -0.40
C ILE A 70 16.03 -7.05 -0.04
N LEU A 71 14.74 -7.17 -0.32
CA LEU A 71 13.98 -8.41 -0.20
C LEU A 71 13.85 -9.06 -1.59
N ASP A 72 13.79 -10.38 -1.65
CA ASP A 72 13.78 -11.11 -2.92
C ASP A 72 12.45 -10.96 -3.68
N ARG A 73 11.34 -10.80 -2.93
CA ARG A 73 10.00 -10.63 -3.48
C ARG A 73 9.77 -9.17 -3.84
N SER A 74 8.99 -8.92 -4.88
CA SER A 74 8.44 -7.60 -5.20
C SER A 74 6.91 -7.62 -5.18
N PHE A 75 6.30 -6.50 -4.84
CA PHE A 75 4.84 -6.32 -4.87
C PHE A 75 4.45 -5.02 -5.60
N ASP A 76 3.36 -5.09 -6.38
CA ASP A 76 2.79 -3.98 -7.13
C ASP A 76 1.26 -4.15 -7.22
N PHE A 77 0.51 -3.18 -6.72
CA PHE A 77 -0.95 -3.24 -6.64
C PHE A 77 -1.63 -3.43 -8.00
N VAL A 78 -1.12 -2.78 -9.06
CA VAL A 78 -1.74 -2.86 -10.38
C VAL A 78 -1.50 -4.23 -11.01
N THR A 79 -0.31 -4.79 -10.81
CA THR A 79 0.04 -6.14 -11.22
C THR A 79 -0.85 -7.18 -10.52
N GLU A 80 -1.04 -7.04 -9.19
CA GLU A 80 -1.93 -7.92 -8.43
C GLU A 80 -3.40 -7.73 -8.81
N GLY A 81 -3.85 -6.50 -9.04
CA GLY A 81 -5.20 -6.19 -9.54
C GLY A 81 -5.49 -6.87 -10.89
N LEU A 82 -4.53 -6.84 -11.82
CA LEU A 82 -4.62 -7.58 -13.09
C LEU A 82 -4.64 -9.10 -12.90
N ARG A 83 -3.92 -9.61 -11.90
CA ARG A 83 -3.96 -11.04 -11.53
C ARG A 83 -5.35 -11.42 -11.01
N TYR A 84 -5.94 -10.61 -10.12
CA TYR A 84 -7.31 -10.81 -9.64
C TYR A 84 -8.34 -10.68 -10.76
N GLU A 85 -8.18 -9.74 -11.69
CA GLU A 85 -9.04 -9.63 -12.88
C GLU A 85 -8.99 -10.93 -13.71
N GLY A 86 -7.81 -11.53 -13.86
CA GLY A 86 -7.64 -12.83 -14.52
C GLY A 86 -8.39 -13.95 -13.81
N LEU A 87 -8.36 -13.98 -12.47
CA LEU A 87 -9.13 -14.93 -11.66
C LEU A 87 -10.63 -14.70 -11.80
N LEU A 88 -11.08 -13.44 -11.77
CA LEU A 88 -12.49 -13.08 -11.90
C LEU A 88 -13.07 -13.56 -13.24
N LYS A 89 -12.30 -13.43 -14.33
CA LYS A 89 -12.69 -13.93 -15.67
C LYS A 89 -12.92 -15.44 -15.73
N ALA A 90 -12.38 -16.22 -14.79
CA ALA A 90 -12.63 -17.65 -14.74
C ALA A 90 -14.07 -17.99 -14.30
N PHE A 91 -14.78 -17.05 -13.65
CA PHE A 91 -16.17 -17.20 -13.23
C PHE A 91 -17.17 -16.73 -14.30
N GLY A 92 -16.72 -15.99 -15.30
CA GLY A 92 -17.56 -15.46 -16.37
C GLY A 92 -17.06 -14.11 -16.92
N PRO A 93 -17.79 -13.51 -17.87
CA PRO A 93 -17.50 -12.14 -18.30
C PRO A 93 -17.69 -11.16 -17.15
N ILE A 94 -16.82 -10.15 -17.06
CA ILE A 94 -16.96 -9.06 -16.08
C ILE A 94 -18.04 -8.09 -16.57
N ASP A 95 -19.27 -8.27 -16.10
CA ASP A 95 -20.45 -7.45 -16.43
C ASP A 95 -20.74 -6.41 -15.35
N VAL A 96 -19.69 -5.72 -14.90
CA VAL A 96 -19.80 -4.62 -13.94
C VAL A 96 -19.77 -3.30 -14.72
N PRO A 97 -20.84 -2.47 -14.66
CA PRO A 97 -20.90 -1.22 -15.40
C PRO A 97 -19.70 -0.31 -15.11
N GLY A 98 -19.04 0.17 -16.16
CA GLY A 98 -17.89 1.09 -16.06
C GLY A 98 -16.57 0.44 -15.63
N TYR A 99 -16.53 -0.88 -15.38
CA TYR A 99 -15.31 -1.55 -14.91
C TYR A 99 -14.09 -1.35 -15.83
N PHE A 100 -14.27 -1.55 -17.13
CA PHE A 100 -13.18 -1.43 -18.09
C PHE A 100 -12.72 0.02 -18.27
N GLU A 101 -13.62 1.00 -18.15
CA GLU A 101 -13.25 2.41 -18.14
C GLU A 101 -12.40 2.76 -16.91
N LEU A 102 -12.82 2.30 -15.72
CA LEU A 102 -12.05 2.46 -14.48
C LEU A 102 -10.66 1.81 -14.62
N ARG A 103 -10.61 0.57 -15.08
CA ARG A 103 -9.36 -0.17 -15.33
C ARG A 103 -8.42 0.62 -16.24
N ASP A 104 -8.90 1.10 -17.37
CA ASP A 104 -8.06 1.81 -18.35
C ASP A 104 -7.52 3.12 -17.77
N LYS A 105 -8.33 3.84 -16.99
CA LYS A 105 -7.90 5.04 -16.25
C LYS A 105 -6.83 4.70 -15.20
N VAL A 106 -6.99 3.62 -14.44
CA VAL A 106 -6.02 3.17 -13.43
C VAL A 106 -4.68 2.80 -14.08
N LEU A 107 -4.69 2.03 -15.18
CA LEU A 107 -3.47 1.67 -15.91
C LEU A 107 -2.75 2.89 -16.49
N ARG A 108 -3.52 3.88 -16.94
CA ARG A 108 -2.98 5.15 -17.41
C ARG A 108 -2.34 5.96 -16.28
N LEU A 109 -3.01 6.05 -15.14
CA LEU A 109 -2.45 6.70 -13.93
C LEU A 109 -1.16 6.01 -13.50
N LYS A 110 -1.12 4.68 -13.54
CA LYS A 110 0.08 3.88 -13.22
C LYS A 110 1.25 4.21 -14.12
N THR A 111 1.01 4.40 -15.42
CA THR A 111 2.06 4.81 -16.36
C THR A 111 2.69 6.14 -15.94
N PHE A 112 1.90 7.11 -15.48
CA PHE A 112 2.44 8.37 -14.98
C PHE A 112 3.19 8.20 -13.65
N ALA A 113 2.61 7.49 -12.68
CA ALA A 113 3.24 7.26 -11.39
C ALA A 113 4.60 6.55 -11.54
N ASP A 114 4.71 5.57 -12.44
CA ASP A 114 5.97 4.87 -12.73
C ASP A 114 7.05 5.80 -13.33
N THR A 115 6.64 6.88 -14.01
CA THR A 115 7.58 7.87 -14.55
C THR A 115 8.08 8.89 -13.52
N ASP A 116 7.43 9.01 -12.36
CA ASP A 116 7.93 9.86 -11.27
C ASP A 116 9.27 9.35 -10.73
N GLY A 117 9.54 8.04 -10.86
CA GLY A 117 10.86 7.45 -10.56
C GLY A 117 11.19 7.34 -9.07
N PHE A 118 10.18 7.28 -8.20
CA PHE A 118 10.37 6.99 -6.77
C PHE A 118 10.95 5.59 -6.54
N ASP A 119 11.65 5.44 -5.42
CA ASP A 119 12.40 4.22 -5.12
C ASP A 119 11.49 3.04 -4.82
N LYS A 120 11.96 1.85 -5.18
CA LYS A 120 11.43 0.59 -4.65
C LYS A 120 12.22 0.22 -3.40
N VAL A 121 11.51 0.13 -2.28
CA VAL A 121 12.04 -0.03 -0.92
C VAL A 121 11.47 -1.31 -0.29
N PRO A 122 12.11 -1.87 0.75
CA PRO A 122 11.51 -2.97 1.49
C PRO A 122 10.26 -2.45 2.19
N SER A 123 9.12 -3.09 1.99
CA SER A 123 7.81 -2.67 2.50
C SER A 123 7.09 -3.84 3.17
N HIS A 124 6.15 -3.52 4.06
CA HIS A 124 5.30 -4.48 4.73
C HIS A 124 4.25 -5.08 3.77
N ASN A 125 3.67 -4.22 2.91
CA ASN A 125 2.59 -4.48 1.95
C ASN A 125 1.24 -4.87 2.57
N ASP A 126 1.14 -4.81 3.90
CA ASP A 126 -0.08 -5.03 4.66
C ASP A 126 -0.13 -4.06 5.86
N PHE A 127 0.21 -2.80 5.61
CA PHE A 127 0.51 -1.79 6.63
C PHE A 127 -0.77 -1.08 7.13
N PHE A 128 -1.55 -1.75 7.99
CA PHE A 128 -2.81 -1.21 8.52
C PHE A 128 -3.09 -1.68 9.97
N PRO A 129 -4.00 -1.04 10.72
CA PRO A 129 -4.09 -1.13 12.19
C PRO A 129 -4.09 -2.52 12.84
N PRO A 130 -4.74 -3.57 12.27
CA PRO A 130 -4.72 -4.91 12.83
C PRO A 130 -3.33 -5.54 12.97
N ASN A 131 -2.36 -5.09 12.17
CA ASN A 131 -0.99 -5.57 12.20
C ASN A 131 -0.10 -4.80 13.18
N PHE A 132 -0.65 -3.82 13.90
CA PHE A 132 0.07 -3.08 14.93
C PHE A 132 -0.39 -3.48 16.31
N LEU A 133 0.53 -3.92 17.15
CA LEU A 133 0.28 -4.16 18.56
C LEU A 133 0.74 -2.96 19.37
N VAL A 134 -0.19 -2.27 20.01
CA VAL A 134 0.09 -1.22 21.00
C VAL A 134 -0.10 -1.79 22.40
N ASP A 135 0.99 -1.91 23.14
CA ASP A 135 0.95 -2.44 24.51
C ASP A 135 0.51 -1.39 25.55
N LYS A 136 0.34 -1.83 26.79
CA LYS A 136 -0.08 -0.98 27.92
C LYS A 136 0.87 0.19 28.23
N ASP A 137 2.13 0.09 27.82
CA ASP A 137 3.17 1.09 28.04
C ASP A 137 3.31 2.02 26.80
N GLY A 138 2.51 1.78 25.76
CA GLY A 138 2.47 2.56 24.52
C GLY A 138 3.51 2.13 23.49
N LYS A 139 4.20 1.01 23.69
CA LYS A 139 5.11 0.48 22.68
C LYS A 139 4.31 -0.09 21.52
N ILE A 140 4.71 0.27 20.31
CA ILE A 140 4.10 -0.20 19.06
C ILE A 140 5.02 -1.25 18.43
N SER A 141 4.45 -2.37 17.98
CA SER A 141 5.14 -3.38 17.17
C SER A 141 4.34 -3.64 15.90
N LEU A 142 4.99 -3.68 14.74
CA LEU A 142 4.38 -4.06 13.46
C LEU A 142 4.67 -5.54 13.20
N ILE A 143 3.63 -6.34 13.15
CA ILE A 143 3.69 -7.80 13.00
C ILE A 143 3.14 -8.25 11.65
N ASP A 144 3.22 -9.56 11.40
CA ASP A 144 2.61 -10.23 10.25
C ASP A 144 3.19 -9.89 8.87
N TRP A 145 4.49 -10.14 8.74
CA TRP A 145 5.31 -9.87 7.56
C TRP A 145 5.10 -10.83 6.38
N GLU A 146 3.95 -11.48 6.25
CA GLU A 146 3.72 -12.50 5.21
C GLU A 146 3.74 -11.95 3.79
N TYR A 147 3.41 -10.66 3.63
CA TYR A 147 3.43 -9.97 2.33
C TYR A 147 4.69 -9.11 2.11
N ALA A 148 5.65 -9.14 3.03
CA ALA A 148 6.85 -8.33 2.95
C ALA A 148 7.59 -8.51 1.62
N GLY A 149 8.05 -7.40 1.04
CA GLY A 149 8.70 -7.40 -0.27
C GLY A 149 9.06 -6.00 -0.72
N MET A 150 9.78 -5.91 -1.83
CA MET A 150 10.15 -4.65 -2.47
C MET A 150 8.95 -4.04 -3.18
N SER A 151 8.56 -2.84 -2.78
CA SER A 151 7.46 -2.09 -3.38
C SER A 151 7.83 -0.63 -3.51
N ASP A 152 7.08 0.10 -4.31
CA ASP A 152 7.19 1.55 -4.32
C ASP A 152 6.99 2.10 -2.90
N MET A 153 7.76 3.11 -2.53
CA MET A 153 7.73 3.72 -1.20
C MET A 153 6.36 4.28 -0.78
N ALA A 154 5.42 4.48 -1.70
CA ALA A 154 4.06 4.89 -1.41
C ALA A 154 3.08 3.72 -1.16
N ALA A 155 3.50 2.47 -1.31
CA ALA A 155 2.61 1.31 -1.22
C ALA A 155 2.01 1.10 0.18
N ASP A 156 2.82 1.19 1.24
CA ASP A 156 2.35 1.03 2.62
C ASP A 156 1.44 2.20 3.05
N PHE A 157 1.71 3.42 2.58
CA PHE A 157 0.78 4.55 2.70
C PHE A 157 -0.58 4.25 2.05
N GLY A 158 -0.58 3.74 0.81
CA GLY A 158 -1.80 3.36 0.11
C GLY A 158 -2.62 2.33 0.90
N THR A 159 -1.94 1.32 1.47
CA THR A 159 -2.57 0.30 2.33
C THR A 159 -3.19 0.91 3.59
N MET A 160 -2.43 1.74 4.32
CA MET A 160 -2.90 2.41 5.53
C MET A 160 -4.17 3.22 5.26
N VAL A 161 -4.21 3.97 4.15
CA VAL A 161 -5.36 4.82 3.80
C VAL A 161 -6.58 3.99 3.39
N VAL A 162 -6.40 2.97 2.55
CA VAL A 162 -7.52 2.20 1.97
C VAL A 162 -8.12 1.19 2.95
N CYS A 163 -7.29 0.58 3.81
CA CYS A 163 -7.72 -0.46 4.74
C CYS A 163 -8.15 0.09 6.11
N THR A 164 -8.21 1.41 6.28
CA THR A 164 -8.54 2.05 7.56
C THR A 164 -9.66 3.09 7.40
N PRO A 165 -10.92 2.77 7.74
CA PRO A 165 -12.06 3.67 7.55
C PRO A 165 -11.92 5.04 8.22
N GLU A 166 -11.15 5.14 9.30
CA GLU A 166 -10.92 6.38 10.04
C GLU A 166 -9.94 7.35 9.34
N MET A 167 -9.25 6.91 8.28
CA MET A 167 -8.30 7.71 7.50
C MET A 167 -9.01 8.70 6.57
N THR A 168 -9.40 9.84 7.13
CA THR A 168 -9.89 10.98 6.33
C THR A 168 -8.78 11.58 5.47
N ARG A 169 -9.14 12.43 4.49
CA ARG A 169 -8.14 13.09 3.63
C ARG A 169 -7.13 13.91 4.44
N GLU A 170 -7.58 14.56 5.50
CA GLU A 170 -6.72 15.34 6.40
C GLU A 170 -5.74 14.46 7.18
N ARG A 171 -6.19 13.27 7.63
CA ARG A 171 -5.31 12.30 8.29
C ARG A 171 -4.32 11.67 7.33
N ALA A 172 -4.74 11.35 6.10
CA ALA A 172 -3.83 10.88 5.05
C ALA A 172 -2.77 11.94 4.72
N ALA A 173 -3.15 13.23 4.61
CA ALA A 173 -2.17 14.30 4.41
C ALA A 173 -1.18 14.44 5.57
N ALA A 174 -1.65 14.35 6.83
CA ALA A 174 -0.78 14.37 8.00
C ALA A 174 0.14 13.13 8.05
N ALA A 175 -0.37 11.94 7.72
CA ALA A 175 0.40 10.71 7.65
C ALA A 175 1.54 10.82 6.62
N LEU A 176 1.27 11.40 5.45
CA LEU A 176 2.29 11.66 4.44
C LEU A 176 3.38 12.59 4.96
N GLU A 177 3.02 13.69 5.64
CA GLU A 177 3.99 14.60 6.24
C GLU A 177 4.83 13.92 7.33
N TYR A 178 4.22 13.07 8.16
CA TYR A 178 4.94 12.29 9.18
C TYR A 178 5.94 11.31 8.55
N TYR A 179 5.51 10.61 7.50
CA TYR A 179 6.36 9.70 6.73
C TYR A 179 7.55 10.44 6.11
N LEU A 180 7.30 11.51 5.34
CA LEU A 180 8.36 12.27 4.67
C LEU A 180 9.28 12.99 5.66
N GLY A 181 8.74 13.44 6.80
CA GLY A 181 9.47 14.28 7.76
C GLY A 181 9.60 15.74 7.32
N HIS A 182 8.88 16.13 6.28
CA HIS A 182 8.77 17.48 5.77
C HIS A 182 7.41 17.65 5.06
N ALA A 183 7.04 18.90 4.79
CA ALA A 183 5.86 19.17 3.97
C ALA A 183 6.04 18.55 2.57
N PRO A 184 5.06 17.81 2.05
CA PRO A 184 5.15 17.20 0.73
C PRO A 184 5.19 18.27 -0.37
N SER A 185 6.01 18.04 -1.38
CA SER A 185 5.88 18.72 -2.66
C SER A 185 4.63 18.24 -3.40
N GLU A 186 4.19 19.00 -4.42
CA GLU A 186 3.05 18.58 -5.25
C GLU A 186 3.30 17.25 -5.97
N ALA A 187 4.56 16.93 -6.30
CA ALA A 187 4.93 15.67 -6.92
C ALA A 187 4.80 14.50 -5.94
N GLU A 188 5.30 14.65 -4.72
CA GLU A 188 5.17 13.63 -3.66
C GLU A 188 3.71 13.42 -3.28
N GLU A 189 2.94 14.49 -3.07
CA GLU A 189 1.52 14.37 -2.75
C GLU A 189 0.78 13.60 -3.86
N ARG A 190 0.97 14.01 -5.12
CA ARG A 190 0.32 13.37 -6.26
C ARG A 190 0.69 11.88 -6.36
N HIS A 191 1.98 11.55 -6.19
CA HIS A 191 2.46 10.18 -6.27
C HIS A 191 1.89 9.30 -5.16
N PHE A 192 1.96 9.76 -3.91
CA PHE A 192 1.43 9.00 -2.77
C PHE A 192 -0.08 8.80 -2.85
N PHE A 193 -0.85 9.82 -3.25
CA PHE A 193 -2.29 9.67 -3.44
C PHE A 193 -2.67 8.85 -4.69
N ALA A 194 -1.77 8.65 -5.67
CA ALA A 194 -1.98 7.67 -6.73
C ALA A 194 -1.95 6.23 -6.19
N TYR A 195 -1.13 5.95 -5.17
CA TYR A 195 -1.09 4.63 -4.52
C TYR A 195 -2.33 4.31 -3.71
N GLU A 196 -3.06 5.32 -3.23
CA GLU A 196 -4.41 5.12 -2.70
C GLU A 196 -5.37 4.55 -3.78
N VAL A 197 -5.31 5.10 -5.00
CA VAL A 197 -6.13 4.62 -6.12
C VAL A 197 -5.72 3.20 -6.52
N PHE A 198 -4.42 2.91 -6.58
CA PHE A 198 -3.92 1.58 -6.95
C PHE A 198 -4.31 0.52 -5.92
N ALA A 199 -4.14 0.81 -4.62
CA ALA A 199 -4.59 -0.07 -3.54
C ALA A 199 -6.10 -0.26 -3.57
N GLY A 200 -6.87 0.83 -3.70
CA GLY A 200 -8.34 0.78 -3.82
C GLY A 200 -8.80 -0.09 -4.98
N TRP A 201 -8.20 0.07 -6.17
CA TRP A 201 -8.55 -0.74 -7.33
C TRP A 201 -8.17 -2.21 -7.13
N CYS A 202 -6.96 -2.50 -6.64
CA CYS A 202 -6.51 -3.86 -6.37
C CYS A 202 -7.47 -4.60 -5.43
N TRP A 203 -7.82 -4.00 -4.29
CA TRP A 203 -8.71 -4.62 -3.31
C TRP A 203 -10.17 -4.66 -3.76
N TYR A 204 -10.60 -3.71 -4.60
CA TYR A 204 -11.90 -3.78 -5.26
C TYR A 204 -11.99 -4.99 -6.20
N VAL A 205 -10.98 -5.23 -7.04
CA VAL A 205 -10.97 -6.41 -7.93
C VAL A 205 -10.89 -7.71 -7.13
N TRP A 206 -10.10 -7.74 -6.05
CA TRP A 206 -10.08 -8.87 -5.11
C TRP A 206 -11.47 -9.13 -4.50
N ALA A 207 -12.17 -8.08 -4.07
CA ALA A 207 -13.51 -8.20 -3.50
C ALA A 207 -14.51 -8.75 -4.52
N LEU A 208 -14.43 -8.36 -5.79
CA LEU A 208 -15.23 -8.96 -6.85
C LEU A 208 -14.95 -10.47 -7.04
N VAL A 209 -13.68 -10.89 -6.91
CA VAL A 209 -13.33 -12.32 -6.94
C VAL A 209 -13.99 -13.05 -5.78
N LYS A 210 -13.95 -12.46 -4.58
CA LYS A 210 -14.55 -13.05 -3.36
C LYS A 210 -16.06 -13.20 -3.48
N GLU A 211 -16.76 -12.19 -3.97
CA GLU A 211 -18.20 -12.26 -4.27
C GLU A 211 -18.50 -13.34 -5.32
N ALA A 212 -17.65 -13.49 -6.34
CA ALA A 212 -17.81 -14.56 -7.35
C ALA A 212 -17.54 -15.97 -6.79
N GLU A 213 -16.71 -16.09 -5.74
CA GLU A 213 -16.50 -17.33 -4.98
C GLU A 213 -17.68 -17.65 -4.04
N GLY A 214 -18.59 -16.69 -3.81
CA GLY A 214 -19.75 -16.80 -2.93
C GLY A 214 -19.53 -16.30 -1.51
N ASP A 215 -18.42 -15.60 -1.25
CA ASP A 215 -18.18 -14.89 0.01
C ASP A 215 -18.99 -13.58 0.03
N ASP A 216 -19.33 -13.08 1.22
CA ASP A 216 -19.95 -11.76 1.43
C ASP A 216 -18.88 -10.78 1.94
N VAL A 217 -18.42 -9.91 1.05
CA VAL A 217 -17.41 -8.88 1.37
C VAL A 217 -18.04 -7.67 2.08
N GLY A 218 -19.36 -7.48 1.90
CA GLY A 218 -20.12 -6.42 2.53
C GLY A 218 -19.68 -5.01 2.12
N GLU A 219 -19.58 -4.10 3.09
CA GLU A 219 -19.29 -2.68 2.85
C GLU A 219 -17.89 -2.42 2.27
N TRP A 220 -16.95 -3.34 2.46
CA TRP A 220 -15.58 -3.22 1.97
C TRP A 220 -15.50 -3.13 0.44
N LEU A 221 -16.38 -3.82 -0.28
CA LEU A 221 -16.46 -3.72 -1.74
C LEU A 221 -16.66 -2.26 -2.18
N TYR A 222 -17.56 -1.54 -1.51
CA TYR A 222 -17.84 -0.14 -1.80
C TYR A 222 -16.72 0.79 -1.32
N ILE A 223 -16.13 0.52 -0.15
CA ILE A 223 -15.00 1.29 0.37
C ILE A 223 -13.83 1.26 -0.61
N TYR A 224 -13.43 0.07 -1.07
CA TYR A 224 -12.34 -0.08 -2.04
C TYR A 224 -12.65 0.59 -3.37
N TYR A 225 -13.88 0.42 -3.89
CA TYR A 225 -14.33 1.12 -5.10
C TYR A 225 -14.27 2.64 -4.95
N SER A 226 -14.69 3.18 -3.80
CA SER A 226 -14.64 4.61 -3.50
C SER A 226 -13.20 5.13 -3.55
N HIS A 227 -12.25 4.45 -2.89
CA HIS A 227 -10.84 4.82 -2.97
C HIS A 227 -10.27 4.73 -4.39
N ALA A 228 -10.67 3.72 -5.17
CA ALA A 228 -10.25 3.56 -6.56
C ALA A 228 -10.73 4.69 -7.49
N THR A 229 -11.82 5.39 -7.14
CA THR A 229 -12.51 6.31 -8.06
C THR A 229 -12.49 7.77 -7.62
N ARG A 230 -12.55 8.04 -6.31
CA ARG A 230 -12.83 9.38 -5.76
C ARG A 230 -11.84 10.47 -6.17
N THR A 231 -10.57 10.12 -6.40
CA THR A 231 -9.48 11.05 -6.75
C THR A 231 -8.87 10.77 -8.12
N LEU A 232 -9.22 9.64 -8.76
CA LEU A 232 -8.61 9.16 -10.00
C LEU A 232 -8.60 10.21 -11.11
N ASP A 233 -9.76 10.79 -11.44
CA ASP A 233 -9.86 11.76 -12.53
C ASP A 233 -9.06 13.05 -12.22
N SER A 234 -9.05 13.48 -10.95
CA SER A 234 -8.27 14.66 -10.53
C SER A 234 -6.76 14.43 -10.59
N LEU A 235 -6.30 13.23 -10.22
CA LEU A 235 -4.88 12.85 -10.30
C LEU A 235 -4.43 12.73 -11.76
N LEU A 236 -5.24 12.11 -12.62
CA LEU A 236 -4.98 12.05 -14.06
C LEU A 236 -4.85 13.45 -14.66
N ALA A 237 -5.80 14.34 -14.38
CA ALA A 237 -5.74 15.72 -14.86
C ALA A 237 -4.48 16.45 -14.37
N SER A 238 -4.06 16.21 -13.12
CA SER A 238 -2.82 16.78 -12.57
C SER A 238 -1.56 16.30 -13.30
N TYR A 239 -1.44 15.00 -13.56
CA TYR A 239 -0.31 14.44 -14.33
C TYR A 239 -0.28 14.91 -15.79
N GLU A 240 -1.45 15.00 -16.43
CA GLU A 240 -1.60 15.45 -17.81
C GLU A 240 -1.18 16.92 -17.97
N ALA A 241 -1.55 17.79 -17.02
CA ALA A 241 -1.19 19.21 -17.05
C ALA A 241 0.33 19.42 -17.05
N ILE A 242 1.07 18.61 -16.28
CA ILE A 242 2.54 18.66 -16.21
C ILE A 242 3.17 18.14 -17.50
N SER A 243 2.61 17.07 -18.07
CA SER A 243 3.11 16.52 -19.33
C SER A 243 2.94 17.50 -20.50
N ALA A 244 1.84 18.25 -20.50
CA ALA A 244 1.57 19.28 -21.50
C ALA A 244 2.55 20.46 -21.40
N SER A 245 2.84 20.96 -20.18
CA SER A 245 3.77 22.08 -19.98
C SER A 245 5.22 21.73 -20.34
N GLY A 246 5.69 20.52 -20.02
CA GLY A 246 7.03 20.07 -20.41
C GLY A 246 7.23 19.90 -21.93
N THR A 247 6.14 19.73 -22.69
CA THR A 247 6.17 19.61 -24.15
C THR A 247 6.21 20.99 -24.84
N GLU A 248 5.78 22.05 -24.17
CA GLU A 248 5.85 23.43 -24.68
C GLU A 248 7.23 24.04 -24.43
N ASP A 249 7.82 23.87 -23.24
CA ASP A 249 9.17 24.36 -22.91
C ASP A 249 10.28 23.72 -23.77
N SER A 250 10.11 22.45 -24.17
CA SER A 250 11.06 21.76 -25.04
C SER A 250 11.04 22.25 -26.49
N LYS A 251 9.93 22.85 -26.95
CA LYS A 251 9.84 23.45 -28.29
C LYS A 251 10.44 24.84 -28.36
N GLU A 252 10.41 25.62 -27.28
CA GLU A 252 11.05 26.94 -27.24
C GLU A 252 12.58 26.85 -27.13
N GLY A 253 13.11 25.78 -26.52
CA GLY A 253 14.56 25.53 -26.42
C GLY A 253 15.25 25.07 -27.71
N GLU A 254 14.51 24.55 -28.70
CA GLU A 254 15.06 24.14 -30.01
C GLU A 254 15.06 25.27 -31.06
N LEU A 255 14.47 26.43 -30.74
CA LEU A 255 14.36 27.59 -31.64
C LEU A 255 15.28 28.76 -31.28
N ALA A 256 16.17 28.59 -30.30
CA ALA A 256 17.19 29.57 -29.89
C ALA A 256 18.61 29.14 -30.29
#